data_AF-A0A512L4I1-F1
#
_entry.id   AF-A0A512L4I1-F1
#
_cell.length_a   1.000
_cell.length_b   1.000
_cell.length_c   1.000
_cell.angle_alpha   90.00
_cell.angle_beta   90.00
_cell.angle_gamma   90.00
#
_symmetry.space_group_name_H-M   'P 1'
#
loop_
_entity.id
_entity.type
_entity.pdbx_description
1 polymer ?
#
loop_
_entity_poly.entity_id
_entity_poly.type
_entity_poly.pdbx_seq_one_letter_code
_entity_poly.pdbx_strand_id
1 'polypeptide(L)'
;MYALRFGEEPPQRRSVEQLRGIEGARVRETYKRIAAKYGVEWKARNYDTSEWDKGDLPNRCLSAATACLYGVTEAAVLAAGYAPAIGFIHTGKPLSFVYDVADVYKFETVVPLAFRIAARRPANPEQQVRLACRDIFRETRLLERIIPGIEDMLAAGEIEPPEAFEEQVGPAIPNPENIGDAGHRA
;
A
#
# COMPACT_ATOMS: atom_id res chain seq x y z
N MET A 1 9.23 -5.16 6.87
CA MET A 1 8.03 -4.29 6.84
C MET A 1 8.16 -3.02 7.70
N TYR A 2 8.31 -3.11 9.03
CA TYR A 2 8.42 -1.92 9.90
C TYR A 2 9.56 -0.98 9.47
N ALA A 3 10.76 -1.53 9.25
CA ALA A 3 11.94 -0.76 8.83
C ALA A 3 11.72 -0.05 7.48
N LEU A 4 11.15 -0.75 6.50
CA LEU A 4 10.80 -0.16 5.20
C LEU A 4 9.80 1.00 5.34
N ARG A 5 8.81 0.87 6.24
CA ARG A 5 7.78 1.89 6.45
C ARG A 5 8.32 3.15 7.13
N PHE A 6 9.23 2.99 8.09
CA PHE A 6 9.68 4.10 8.96
C PHE A 6 11.11 4.57 8.69
N GLY A 7 11.88 3.85 7.86
CA GLY A 7 13.30 4.14 7.59
C GLY A 7 14.22 3.88 8.79
N GLU A 8 13.78 3.10 9.78
CA GLU A 8 14.56 2.77 10.97
C GLU A 8 14.20 1.39 11.53
N GLU A 9 15.17 0.76 12.20
CA GLU A 9 14.97 -0.55 12.83
C GLU A 9 13.89 -0.50 13.93
N PRO A 10 13.03 -1.54 14.04
CA PRO A 10 12.08 -1.61 15.13
C PRO A 10 12.81 -1.78 16.48
N PRO A 11 12.21 -1.32 17.59
CA PRO A 11 12.76 -1.57 18.91
C PRO A 11 12.96 -3.07 19.16
N GLN A 12 14.14 -3.44 19.66
CA GLN A 12 14.49 -4.83 19.90
C GLN A 12 13.61 -5.47 20.99
N ARG A 13 13.50 -6.80 20.94
CA ARG A 13 12.80 -7.66 21.93
C ARG A 13 11.33 -7.25 22.14
N ARG A 14 10.64 -6.94 21.05
CA ARG A 14 9.20 -6.64 21.04
C ARG A 14 8.42 -7.73 20.32
N SER A 15 7.24 -8.05 20.85
CA SER A 15 6.29 -8.89 20.13
C SER A 15 5.68 -8.13 18.94
N VAL A 16 5.09 -8.86 17.99
CA VAL A 16 4.34 -8.26 16.87
C VAL A 16 3.23 -7.33 17.37
N GLU A 17 2.51 -7.73 18.43
CA GLU A 17 1.47 -6.89 19.04
C GLU A 17 2.02 -5.57 19.59
N GLN A 18 3.18 -5.60 20.26
CA GLN A 18 3.83 -4.40 20.77
C GLN A 18 4.28 -3.47 19.62
N LEU A 19 4.85 -4.03 18.55
CA LEU A 19 5.23 -3.27 17.36
C LEU A 19 4.02 -2.62 16.70
N ARG A 20 2.88 -3.33 16.59
CA ARG A 20 1.61 -2.77 16.09
C ARG A 20 1.10 -1.63 16.97
N GLY A 21 1.26 -1.72 18.28
CA GLY A 21 0.90 -0.63 19.21
C GLY A 21 1.71 0.64 18.95
N ILE A 22 3.04 0.49 18.79
CA ILE A 22 3.96 1.59 18.47
C ILE A 22 3.65 2.20 17.11
N GLU A 23 3.49 1.34 16.09
CA GLU A 23 3.10 1.73 14.74
C GLU A 23 1.78 2.49 14.73
N GLY A 24 0.77 1.99 15.43
CA GLY A 24 -0.55 2.62 15.53
C GLY A 24 -0.48 4.04 16.14
N ALA A 25 0.37 4.24 17.15
CA ALA A 25 0.59 5.57 17.72
C ALA A 25 1.25 6.52 16.71
N ARG A 26 2.28 6.06 16.00
CA ARG A 26 2.97 6.84 14.96
C ARG A 26 2.06 7.18 13.79
N VAL A 27 1.25 6.23 13.34
CA VAL A 27 0.26 6.42 12.27
C VAL A 27 -0.75 7.50 12.64
N ARG A 28 -1.32 7.45 13.86
CA ARG A 28 -2.25 8.49 14.34
C ARG A 28 -1.61 9.87 14.35
N GLU A 29 -0.38 9.97 14.83
CA GLU A 29 0.36 11.23 14.86
C GLU A 29 0.69 11.74 13.44
N THR A 30 1.04 10.84 12.52
CA THR A 30 1.33 11.18 11.13
C THR A 30 0.09 11.76 10.43
N TYR A 31 -1.10 11.19 10.65
CA TYR A 31 -2.33 11.77 10.14
C TYR A 31 -2.56 13.20 10.66
N LYS A 32 -2.37 13.45 11.96
CA LYS A 32 -2.53 14.80 12.55
C LYS A 32 -1.59 15.81 11.89
N ARG A 33 -0.32 15.44 11.70
CA ARG A 33 0.69 16.30 11.05
C ARG A 33 0.34 16.60 9.60
N ILE A 34 -0.07 15.59 8.84
CA ILE A 34 -0.49 15.76 7.44
C ILE A 34 -1.74 16.64 7.35
N ALA A 35 -2.73 16.40 8.22
CA ALA A 35 -3.94 17.21 8.29
C ALA A 35 -3.62 18.69 8.56
N ALA A 36 -2.77 18.95 9.56
CA ALA A 36 -2.31 20.31 9.88
C ALA A 36 -1.56 20.95 8.70
N LYS A 37 -0.65 20.20 8.04
CA LYS A 37 0.10 20.67 6.86
C LYS A 37 -0.81 21.15 5.72
N TYR A 38 -1.94 20.48 5.50
CA TYR A 38 -2.89 20.82 4.44
C TYR A 38 -4.08 21.68 4.91
N GLY A 39 -4.12 22.08 6.19
CA GLY A 39 -5.22 22.88 6.74
C GLY A 39 -6.57 22.13 6.77
N VAL A 40 -6.54 20.82 7.00
CA VAL A 40 -7.73 19.95 7.04
C VAL A 40 -8.07 19.60 8.49
N GLU A 41 -9.33 19.77 8.88
CA GLU A 41 -9.81 19.28 10.18
C GLU A 41 -9.81 17.74 10.18
N TRP A 42 -9.13 17.14 11.16
CA TRP A 42 -9.01 15.69 11.29
C TRP A 42 -9.31 15.23 12.71
N LYS A 43 -10.37 14.42 12.85
CA LYS A 43 -10.79 13.84 14.14
C LYS A 43 -10.15 12.47 14.34
N ALA A 44 -10.48 11.54 13.46
CA ALA A 44 -9.96 10.18 13.44
C ALA A 44 -10.19 9.56 12.07
N ARG A 45 -9.51 8.43 11.81
CA ARG A 45 -9.88 7.57 10.70
C ARG A 45 -11.23 6.93 11.02
N ASN A 46 -12.22 7.18 10.19
CA ASN A 46 -13.52 6.53 10.24
C ASN A 46 -13.82 5.90 8.87
N TYR A 47 -14.19 4.63 8.88
CA TYR A 47 -14.60 3.89 7.69
C TYR A 47 -15.88 3.13 8.02
N ASP A 48 -17.01 3.75 7.69
CA ASP A 48 -18.31 3.11 7.76
C ASP A 48 -18.67 2.60 6.36
N THR A 49 -18.70 1.28 6.19
CA THR A 49 -19.09 0.63 4.93
C THR A 49 -20.59 0.70 4.67
N SER A 50 -21.39 0.91 5.72
CA SER A 50 -22.85 0.97 5.61
C SER A 50 -23.35 2.37 5.24
N GLU A 51 -22.58 3.42 5.56
CA GLU A 51 -22.97 4.81 5.36
C GLU A 51 -21.85 5.66 4.73
N TRP A 52 -21.44 5.33 3.51
CA TRP A 52 -20.34 5.99 2.79
C TRP A 52 -20.45 7.53 2.75
N ASP A 53 -21.64 8.04 2.42
CA ASP A 53 -21.88 9.49 2.26
C ASP A 53 -21.84 10.27 3.58
N LYS A 54 -21.91 9.59 4.72
CA LYS A 54 -21.78 10.21 6.05
C LYS A 54 -20.32 10.40 6.49
N GLY A 55 -19.37 9.80 5.77
CA GLY A 55 -17.95 10.03 6.00
C GLY A 55 -17.58 11.49 5.72
N ASP A 56 -16.81 12.12 6.62
CA ASP A 56 -16.26 13.44 6.34
C ASP A 56 -15.39 13.41 5.07
N LEU A 57 -15.26 14.57 4.42
CA LEU A 57 -14.56 14.70 3.15
C LEU A 57 -13.12 14.12 3.20
N PRO A 58 -12.30 14.37 4.25
CA PRO A 58 -10.98 13.75 4.38
C PRO A 58 -11.03 12.23 4.42
N ASN A 59 -11.97 11.63 5.17
CA ASN A 59 -12.11 10.18 5.24
C ASN A 59 -12.56 9.58 3.91
N ARG A 60 -13.46 10.23 3.18
CA ARG A 60 -13.87 9.81 1.82
C ARG A 60 -12.71 9.85 0.84
N CYS A 61 -11.97 10.96 0.80
CA CYS A 61 -10.77 11.09 -0.03
C CYS A 61 -9.75 10.00 0.32
N LEU A 62 -9.50 9.78 1.61
CA LEU A 62 -8.54 8.79 2.08
C LEU A 62 -8.98 7.36 1.73
N SER A 63 -10.26 7.03 1.88
CA SER A 63 -10.82 5.73 1.49
C SER A 63 -10.64 5.47 -0.01
N ALA A 64 -10.99 6.46 -0.85
CA ALA A 64 -10.80 6.35 -2.30
C ALA A 64 -9.32 6.15 -2.67
N ALA A 65 -8.42 6.91 -2.04
CA ALA A 65 -6.99 6.83 -2.30
C ALA A 65 -6.39 5.48 -1.86
N THR A 66 -6.79 4.98 -0.68
CA THR A 66 -6.38 3.66 -0.20
C THR A 66 -6.92 2.53 -1.06
N ALA A 67 -8.15 2.63 -1.58
CA ALA A 67 -8.70 1.63 -2.48
C ALA A 67 -7.90 1.56 -3.80
N CYS A 68 -7.48 2.70 -4.35
CA CYS A 68 -6.58 2.73 -5.50
C CYS A 68 -5.24 2.04 -5.20
N LEU A 69 -4.66 2.31 -4.02
CA LEU A 69 -3.41 1.68 -3.61
C LEU A 69 -3.55 0.16 -3.42
N TYR A 70 -4.66 -0.29 -2.83
CA TYR A 70 -4.91 -1.71 -2.64
C TYR A 70 -5.07 -2.43 -3.98
N GLY A 71 -5.78 -1.85 -4.95
CA GLY A 71 -5.92 -2.47 -6.27
C GLY A 71 -4.59 -2.66 -6.99
N VAL A 72 -3.71 -1.65 -6.98
CA VAL A 72 -2.37 -1.78 -7.61
C VAL A 72 -1.45 -2.72 -6.83
N THR A 73 -1.58 -2.76 -5.49
CA THR A 73 -0.81 -3.67 -4.64
C THR A 73 -1.26 -5.11 -4.81
N GLU A 74 -2.56 -5.38 -4.90
CA GLU A 74 -3.11 -6.71 -5.17
C GLU A 74 -2.63 -7.23 -6.53
N ALA A 75 -2.67 -6.39 -7.57
CA ALA A 75 -2.15 -6.73 -8.87
C ALA A 75 -0.65 -7.10 -8.81
N ALA A 76 0.16 -6.35 -8.06
CA ALA A 76 1.58 -6.64 -7.88
C ALA A 76 1.84 -7.93 -7.10
N VAL A 77 1.09 -8.19 -6.01
CA VAL A 77 1.16 -9.43 -5.24
C VAL A 77 0.86 -10.64 -6.12
N LEU A 78 -0.19 -10.57 -6.93
CA LEU A 78 -0.55 -11.64 -7.86
C LEU A 78 0.48 -11.80 -8.98
N ALA A 79 0.99 -10.70 -9.54
CA ALA A 79 2.01 -10.73 -10.60
C ALA A 79 3.34 -11.33 -10.13
N ALA A 80 3.69 -11.12 -8.86
CA ALA A 80 4.85 -11.74 -8.21
C ALA A 80 4.62 -13.21 -7.82
N GLY A 81 3.43 -13.77 -8.04
CA GLY A 81 3.12 -15.17 -7.75
C GLY A 81 2.74 -15.46 -6.30
N TYR A 82 2.48 -14.44 -5.48
CA TYR A 82 2.10 -14.58 -4.07
C TYR A 82 0.57 -14.56 -3.87
N ALA A 83 0.14 -15.04 -2.69
CA ALA A 83 -1.27 -15.11 -2.32
C ALA A 83 -1.71 -13.85 -1.53
N PRO A 84 -2.71 -13.07 -2.01
CA PRO A 84 -3.24 -11.90 -1.30
C PRO A 84 -3.74 -12.16 0.12
N ALA A 85 -4.21 -13.39 0.39
CA ALA A 85 -4.84 -13.76 1.65
C ALA A 85 -3.84 -14.10 2.78
N ILE A 86 -2.57 -14.36 2.46
CA ILE A 86 -1.56 -14.84 3.41
C ILE A 86 -0.71 -13.66 3.90
N GLY A 87 -1.25 -12.91 4.85
CA GLY A 87 -0.54 -11.79 5.48
C GLY A 87 0.24 -12.17 6.74
N PHE A 88 1.01 -11.21 7.25
CA PHE A 88 1.86 -11.30 8.43
C PHE A 88 1.34 -10.42 9.56
N ILE A 89 1.11 -9.13 9.30
CA ILE A 89 0.59 -8.17 10.30
C ILE A 89 -0.93 -8.23 10.33
N HIS A 90 -1.55 -8.25 9.14
CA HIS A 90 -2.97 -8.54 8.97
C HIS A 90 -3.15 -10.02 8.66
N THR A 91 -4.16 -10.66 9.25
CA THR A 91 -4.52 -12.06 9.01
C THR A 91 -6.03 -12.25 9.04
N GLY A 92 -6.53 -13.34 8.46
CA GLY A 92 -7.96 -13.69 8.49
C GLY A 92 -8.85 -12.94 7.50
N LYS A 93 -8.29 -12.11 6.62
CA LYS A 93 -9.01 -11.44 5.52
C LYS A 93 -8.48 -11.88 4.15
N PRO A 94 -9.31 -11.88 3.09
CA PRO A 94 -8.86 -12.24 1.73
C PRO A 94 -7.75 -11.36 1.16
N LEU A 95 -7.56 -10.15 1.68
CA LEU A 95 -6.57 -9.16 1.22
C LEU A 95 -5.52 -8.85 2.30
N SER A 96 -5.27 -9.78 3.21
CA SER A 96 -4.37 -9.56 4.35
C SER A 96 -2.98 -9.10 3.93
N PHE A 97 -2.35 -9.78 2.98
CA PHE A 97 -1.01 -9.42 2.51
C PHE A 97 -1.00 -8.11 1.72
N VAL A 98 -2.08 -7.84 0.99
CA VAL A 98 -2.26 -6.56 0.27
C VAL A 98 -2.25 -5.39 1.26
N TYR A 99 -2.88 -5.53 2.42
CA TYR A 99 -2.84 -4.49 3.46
C TYR A 99 -1.43 -4.29 4.01
N ASP A 100 -0.70 -5.38 4.29
CA ASP A 100 0.67 -5.31 4.80
C ASP A 100 1.60 -4.56 3.86
N VAL A 101 1.58 -4.92 2.58
CA VAL A 101 2.43 -4.29 1.55
C VAL A 101 2.01 -2.85 1.30
N ALA A 102 0.70 -2.58 1.14
CA ALA A 102 0.21 -1.24 0.86
C ALA A 102 0.56 -0.24 1.97
N ASP A 103 0.53 -0.67 3.23
CA ASP A 103 0.78 0.21 4.38
C ASP A 103 2.22 0.72 4.45
N VAL A 104 3.18 0.05 3.79
CA VAL A 104 4.56 0.53 3.62
C VAL A 104 4.62 1.78 2.74
N TYR A 105 3.85 1.82 1.64
CA TYR A 105 3.90 2.91 0.65
C TYR A 105 2.85 4.02 0.88
N LYS A 106 1.86 3.74 1.71
CA LYS A 106 0.66 4.56 1.89
C LYS A 106 0.93 6.00 2.32
N PHE A 107 1.86 6.20 3.25
CA PHE A 107 2.17 7.52 3.79
C PHE A 107 3.12 8.34 2.93
N GLU A 108 3.89 7.70 2.07
CA GLU A 108 4.71 8.36 1.06
C GLU A 108 3.85 8.86 -0.11
N THR A 109 2.80 8.12 -0.47
CA THR A 109 2.04 8.35 -1.70
C THR A 109 0.63 8.90 -1.44
N VAL A 110 -0.32 8.01 -1.11
CA VAL A 110 -1.76 8.29 -1.23
C VAL A 110 -2.33 9.11 -0.06
N VAL A 111 -1.74 9.03 1.14
CA VAL A 111 -2.25 9.79 2.29
C VAL A 111 -2.06 11.31 2.12
N PRO A 112 -0.85 11.84 1.88
CA PRO A 112 -0.69 13.29 1.64
C PRO A 112 -1.55 13.78 0.48
N LEU A 113 -1.68 12.97 -0.57
CA LEU A 113 -2.50 13.27 -1.75
C LEU A 113 -3.98 13.42 -1.40
N ALA A 114 -4.54 12.49 -0.61
CA ALA A 114 -5.93 12.55 -0.18
C ALA A 114 -6.24 13.81 0.62
N PHE A 115 -5.36 14.17 1.57
CA PHE A 115 -5.52 15.39 2.38
C PHE A 115 -5.40 16.65 1.54
N ARG A 116 -4.44 16.70 0.60
CA ARG A 116 -4.30 17.81 -0.35
C ARG A 116 -5.56 18.03 -1.19
N ILE A 117 -6.23 16.96 -1.61
CA ILE A 117 -7.47 17.05 -2.38
C ILE A 117 -8.64 17.45 -1.48
N ALA A 118 -8.75 16.88 -0.29
CA ALA A 118 -9.77 17.25 0.68
C ALA A 118 -9.71 18.75 1.03
N ALA A 119 -8.51 19.32 1.17
CA ALA A 119 -8.32 20.75 1.43
C ALA A 119 -8.93 21.66 0.36
N ARG A 120 -9.01 21.20 -0.90
CA ARG A 120 -9.58 21.97 -2.02
C ARG A 120 -11.11 21.95 -2.06
N ARG A 121 -11.76 21.08 -1.28
CA ARG A 121 -13.22 20.88 -1.24
C ARG A 121 -13.86 20.73 -2.64
N PRO A 122 -13.36 19.83 -3.49
CA PRO A 122 -13.91 19.66 -4.83
C PRO A 122 -15.32 19.07 -4.79
N ALA A 123 -16.11 19.34 -5.84
CA ALA A 123 -17.45 18.76 -5.98
C ALA A 123 -17.41 17.23 -6.16
N ASN A 124 -16.40 16.70 -6.86
CA ASN A 124 -16.23 15.26 -7.15
C ASN A 124 -14.91 14.73 -6.54
N PRO A 125 -14.81 14.61 -5.21
CA PRO A 125 -13.55 14.28 -4.54
C PRO A 125 -13.00 12.92 -4.94
N GLU A 126 -13.83 11.88 -5.04
CA GLU A 126 -13.37 10.52 -5.38
C GLU A 126 -12.77 10.46 -6.78
N GLN A 127 -13.37 11.14 -7.76
CA GLN A 127 -12.83 11.20 -9.12
C GLN A 127 -11.47 11.87 -9.14
N GLN A 128 -11.34 13.03 -8.47
CA GLN A 128 -10.05 13.73 -8.40
C GLN A 128 -8.99 12.92 -7.69
N VAL A 129 -9.35 12.23 -6.61
CA VAL A 129 -8.43 11.31 -5.91
C VAL A 129 -7.96 10.20 -6.83
N ARG A 130 -8.87 9.53 -7.56
CA ARG A 130 -8.50 8.42 -8.46
C ARG A 130 -7.57 8.88 -9.59
N LEU A 131 -7.86 10.03 -10.20
CA LEU A 131 -7.00 10.62 -11.24
C LEU A 131 -5.61 10.93 -10.67
N ALA A 132 -5.56 11.59 -9.51
CA ALA A 132 -4.29 11.93 -8.89
C ALA A 132 -3.53 10.70 -8.36
N CYS A 133 -4.21 9.65 -7.91
CA CYS A 133 -3.60 8.37 -7.55
C CYS A 133 -2.93 7.72 -8.77
N ARG A 134 -3.60 7.70 -9.93
CA ARG A 134 -2.99 7.21 -11.18
C ARG A 134 -1.71 7.99 -11.51
N ASP A 135 -1.78 9.32 -11.40
CA ASP A 135 -0.65 10.17 -11.76
C ASP A 135 0.52 9.98 -10.77
N ILE A 136 0.26 9.92 -9.45
CA ILE A 136 1.32 9.68 -8.46
C ILE A 136 1.95 8.29 -8.60
N PHE A 137 1.16 7.25 -8.90
CA PHE A 137 1.71 5.90 -9.09
C PHE A 137 2.69 5.84 -10.26
N ARG A 138 2.42 6.60 -11.33
CA ARG A 138 3.32 6.75 -12.46
C ARG A 138 4.55 7.59 -12.12
N GLU A 139 4.35 8.75 -11.48
CA GLU A 139 5.44 9.66 -11.10
C GLU A 139 6.45 9.02 -10.14
N THR A 140 5.96 8.23 -9.18
CA THR A 140 6.81 7.54 -8.19
C THR A 140 7.26 6.16 -8.64
N ARG A 141 6.84 5.72 -9.84
CA ARG A 141 7.10 4.38 -10.37
C ARG A 141 6.75 3.30 -9.35
N LEU A 142 5.58 3.44 -8.72
CA LEU A 142 5.22 2.65 -7.54
C LEU A 142 5.19 1.15 -7.84
N LEU A 143 4.68 0.75 -9.01
CA LEU A 143 4.65 -0.66 -9.42
C LEU A 143 6.04 -1.28 -9.52
N GLU A 144 7.02 -0.53 -10.04
CA GLU A 144 8.43 -0.96 -10.16
C GLU A 144 9.06 -1.19 -8.78
N ARG A 145 8.53 -0.54 -7.74
CA ARG A 145 9.04 -0.63 -6.36
C ARG A 145 8.31 -1.69 -5.52
N ILE A 146 7.02 -1.93 -5.77
CA ILE A 146 6.24 -2.86 -4.96
C ILE A 146 6.79 -4.28 -5.07
N ILE A 147 7.06 -4.78 -6.29
CA ILE A 147 7.49 -6.18 -6.48
C ILE A 147 8.85 -6.43 -5.78
N PRO A 148 9.93 -5.66 -6.06
CA PRO A 148 11.18 -5.83 -5.31
C PRO A 148 11.01 -5.65 -3.80
N GLY A 149 10.15 -4.71 -3.38
CA GLY A 149 9.86 -4.51 -1.97
C GLY A 149 9.14 -5.69 -1.32
N ILE A 150 8.31 -6.44 -2.05
CA ILE A 150 7.71 -7.69 -1.55
C ILE A 150 8.81 -8.73 -1.33
N GLU A 151 9.72 -8.91 -2.29
CA GLU A 151 10.86 -9.82 -2.17
C GLU A 151 11.72 -9.46 -0.94
N ASP A 152 12.06 -8.18 -0.76
CA ASP A 152 12.82 -7.71 0.41
C ASP A 152 12.08 -8.01 1.73
N MET A 153 10.76 -7.86 1.75
CA MET A 153 9.95 -8.17 2.93
C MET A 153 9.96 -9.66 3.28
N LEU A 154 9.94 -10.54 2.27
CA LEU A 154 9.90 -11.99 2.44
C LEU A 154 11.28 -12.58 2.72
N ALA A 155 12.33 -12.06 2.06
CA ALA A 155 13.72 -12.45 2.27
C ALA A 155 14.19 -12.20 3.71
N ALA A 156 13.58 -11.24 4.41
CA ALA A 156 13.80 -11.02 5.85
C ALA A 156 13.40 -12.20 6.75
N GLY A 157 12.72 -13.21 6.20
CA GLY A 157 12.46 -14.49 6.86
C GLY A 157 13.68 -15.41 6.92
N GLU A 158 14.78 -15.09 6.21
CA GLU A 158 16.02 -15.88 6.14
C GLU A 158 15.78 -17.33 5.68
N ILE A 159 14.77 -17.52 4.84
CA ILE A 159 14.44 -18.80 4.20
C ILE A 159 14.74 -18.66 2.71
N GLU A 160 15.49 -19.62 2.17
CA GLU A 160 15.76 -19.68 0.73
C GLU A 160 14.45 -19.90 -0.06
N PRO A 161 14.20 -19.11 -1.12
CA PRO A 161 13.06 -19.32 -2.00
C PRO A 161 13.08 -20.73 -2.60
N PRO A 162 11.90 -21.34 -2.87
CA PRO A 162 11.85 -22.64 -3.51
C PRO A 162 12.44 -22.58 -4.93
N GLU A 163 13.24 -23.57 -5.29
CA GLU A 163 13.74 -23.72 -6.66
C GLU A 163 12.63 -24.13 -7.62
N ALA A 164 12.80 -23.79 -8.90
CA ALA A 164 11.93 -24.29 -9.95
C ALA A 164 12.09 -25.81 -10.09
N PHE A 165 10.97 -26.54 -10.19
CA PHE A 165 11.00 -27.97 -10.50
C PHE A 165 11.51 -28.20 -11.93
N GLU A 166 12.21 -29.30 -12.20
CA GLU A 166 12.75 -29.64 -13.52
C GLU A 166 11.70 -29.64 -14.64
N GLU A 167 10.45 -29.98 -14.31
CA GLU A 167 9.33 -30.03 -15.25
C GLU A 167 8.66 -28.66 -15.49
N GLN A 168 9.10 -27.59 -14.81
CA GLN A 168 8.55 -26.26 -15.05
C GLN A 168 8.94 -25.78 -16.46
N VAL A 169 7.91 -25.64 -17.31
CA VAL A 169 8.07 -25.12 -18.66
C VAL A 169 8.04 -23.60 -18.60
N GLY A 170 9.12 -22.97 -19.09
CA GLY A 170 9.16 -21.53 -19.28
C GLY A 170 8.12 -21.04 -20.31
N PRO A 171 7.99 -19.73 -20.50
CA PRO A 171 7.08 -19.19 -21.51
C PRO A 171 7.44 -19.74 -22.90
N ALA A 172 6.45 -20.31 -23.60
CA ALA A 172 6.63 -20.93 -24.91
C ALA A 172 7.17 -19.96 -25.98
N ILE A 173 6.85 -18.68 -25.81
CA ILE A 173 7.41 -17.57 -26.57
C ILE A 173 8.11 -16.68 -25.55
N PRO A 174 9.44 -16.50 -25.64
CA PRO A 174 10.15 -15.56 -24.77
C PRO A 174 9.52 -14.17 -24.87
N ASN A 175 9.41 -13.48 -23.74
CA ASN A 175 8.95 -12.09 -23.77
C ASN A 175 9.91 -11.26 -24.64
N PRO A 176 9.38 -10.39 -25.53
CA PRO A 176 10.24 -9.46 -26.25
C PRO A 176 10.97 -8.56 -25.24
N GLU A 177 12.17 -8.12 -25.58
CA GLU A 177 12.82 -7.03 -24.85
C GLU A 177 11.87 -5.83 -24.90
N ASN A 178 11.29 -5.47 -23.76
CA ASN A 178 10.41 -4.31 -23.64
C ASN A 178 11.01 -3.32 -22.63
N ILE A 179 10.59 -2.07 -22.73
CA ILE A 179 11.08 -0.94 -21.91
C ILE A 179 10.37 -0.89 -20.53
N GLY A 180 9.32 -1.69 -20.35
CA GLY A 180 8.57 -1.86 -19.12
C GLY A 180 9.13 -2.98 -18.22
N ASP A 181 8.83 -2.89 -16.94
CA ASP A 181 9.44 -3.77 -15.93
C ASP A 181 8.80 -5.16 -15.86
N ALA A 182 9.40 -6.02 -15.04
CA ALA A 182 8.87 -7.33 -14.70
C ALA A 182 7.38 -7.24 -14.33
N GLY A 183 6.52 -7.93 -15.08
CA GLY A 183 5.06 -7.91 -14.92
C GLY A 183 4.30 -7.00 -15.89
N HIS A 184 4.97 -6.18 -16.70
CA HIS A 184 4.34 -5.46 -17.81
C HIS A 184 4.00 -6.45 -18.93
N ARG A 185 2.72 -6.54 -19.31
CA ARG A 185 2.32 -7.33 -20.49
C ARG A 185 2.82 -6.60 -21.73
N ALA A 186 3.77 -7.23 -22.45
CA ALA A 186 4.24 -6.79 -23.77
C ALA A 186 3.20 -7.09 -24.85
#